data_AF-A0A1V5WJ43-F1
#
_entry.id   AF-A0A1V5WJ43-F1
#
_cell.length_a   1.000
_cell.length_b   1.000
_cell.length_c   1.000
_cell.angle_alpha   90.00
_cell.angle_beta   90.00
_cell.angle_gamma   90.00
#
_symmetry.space_group_name_H-M   'P 1'
#
loop_
_entity.id
_entity.type
_entity.pdbx_description
1 polymer ?
#
loop_
_entity_poly.entity_id
_entity_poly.type
_entity_poly.pdbx_seq_one_letter_code
_entity_poly.pdbx_strand_id
1 'polypeptide(L)'
;MPPASSRVTATATLAPAAFLTPIPPTPTLTPSPSPTPVVHYVASGDTLFGIALEYGVTVDALLHANGLDVNEYLDIGQALIIPLQAAEAELPLAGEPLSNLILPTPTPQPLELVGVSLRRTAVGGLLCLGAVRNVIGVPVTNLQVQAVLVDAAGNPLAQQTALAAVDYLQPEQRAPFAVTFLDPPAQAVDVRVALLRAETISAITEDFVPLTVADLDAGMSGPQYRVTGSLVNASGGPVTLATVVITLFDAKGLVLGYREAMLEDVTTLDPGARAAFSMLLTFQGETPPAAYEALAWATRVH
;
A
#
# COMPACT_ATOMS: atom_id res chain seq x y z
N MET A 1 26.57 64.16 -66.04
CA MET A 1 26.73 62.69 -66.15
C MET A 1 28.23 62.41 -66.26
N PRO A 2 28.86 61.48 -65.50
CA PRO A 2 28.34 60.44 -64.59
C PRO A 2 28.79 60.61 -63.11
N PRO A 3 28.43 59.68 -62.19
CA PRO A 3 28.31 59.90 -60.75
C PRO A 3 29.35 59.16 -59.85
N ALA A 4 29.30 59.54 -58.57
CA ALA A 4 29.47 58.80 -57.30
C ALA A 4 30.44 57.61 -57.21
N SER A 5 31.30 57.63 -56.19
CA SER A 5 31.51 56.51 -55.26
C SER A 5 32.31 56.96 -54.03
N SER A 6 31.67 56.95 -52.86
CA SER A 6 32.34 57.09 -51.56
C SER A 6 32.85 55.73 -51.10
N ARG A 7 34.14 55.63 -50.81
CA ARG A 7 34.77 54.42 -50.24
C ARG A 7 35.18 54.71 -48.81
N VAL A 8 34.62 53.95 -47.87
CA VAL A 8 34.96 53.99 -46.44
C VAL A 8 36.20 53.12 -46.24
N THR A 9 37.24 53.69 -45.62
CA THR A 9 38.47 52.98 -45.25
C THR A 9 38.36 52.54 -43.79
N ALA A 10 38.53 51.24 -43.53
CA ALA A 10 38.49 50.66 -42.20
C ALA A 10 39.79 50.96 -41.42
N THR A 11 39.65 51.40 -40.17
CA THR A 11 40.74 51.50 -39.20
C THR A 11 40.79 50.22 -38.37
N ALA A 12 41.95 49.57 -38.31
CA ALA A 12 42.21 48.43 -37.43
C ALA A 12 42.56 48.93 -36.01
N THR A 13 41.84 48.44 -35.00
CA THR A 13 42.10 48.71 -33.58
C THR A 13 42.68 47.46 -32.90
N LEU A 14 43.69 47.71 -32.07
CA LEU A 14 44.58 46.77 -31.39
C LEU A 14 43.87 45.78 -30.44
N ALA A 15 44.42 44.56 -30.38
CA ALA A 15 44.04 43.48 -29.49
C ALA A 15 44.45 43.73 -28.01
N PRO A 16 43.55 43.50 -27.03
CA PRO A 16 43.91 43.43 -25.61
C PRO A 16 44.41 42.04 -25.18
N ALA A 17 45.25 42.08 -24.16
CA ALA A 17 46.02 40.99 -23.58
C ALA A 17 45.20 39.96 -22.77
N ALA A 18 45.91 38.88 -22.43
CA ALA A 18 45.49 37.62 -21.81
C ALA A 18 44.70 37.70 -20.49
N PHE A 19 43.72 36.78 -20.42
CA PHE A 19 43.17 36.00 -19.29
C PHE A 19 43.28 36.51 -17.84
N LEU A 20 42.12 36.79 -17.24
CA LEU A 20 41.83 36.58 -15.82
C LEU A 20 40.49 35.82 -15.71
N THR A 21 40.51 34.66 -15.06
CA THR A 21 39.32 33.85 -14.72
C THR A 21 38.44 34.58 -13.70
N PRO A 22 37.09 34.53 -13.82
CA PRO A 22 36.20 35.14 -12.84
C PRO A 22 36.25 34.41 -11.50
N ILE A 23 36.37 35.19 -10.42
CA ILE A 23 36.29 34.73 -9.02
C ILE A 23 34.81 34.56 -8.67
N PRO A 24 34.37 33.43 -8.06
CA PRO A 24 32.98 33.25 -7.66
C PRO A 24 32.58 34.19 -6.50
N PRO A 25 31.32 34.67 -6.44
CA PRO A 25 30.86 35.56 -5.38
C PRO A 25 30.68 34.83 -4.04
N THR A 26 31.08 35.50 -2.96
CA THR A 26 30.89 35.08 -1.56
C THR A 26 29.39 35.12 -1.19
N PRO A 27 28.81 34.04 -0.62
CA PRO A 27 27.40 34.05 -0.21
C PRO A 27 27.16 34.97 1.01
N THR A 28 26.12 35.81 0.90
CA THR A 28 25.62 36.69 1.97
C THR A 28 24.54 35.94 2.77
N LEU A 29 24.71 35.80 4.08
CA LEU A 29 23.75 35.09 4.94
C LEU A 29 22.44 35.89 5.06
N THR A 30 21.34 35.29 4.60
CA THR A 30 19.97 35.84 4.73
C THR A 30 19.31 35.18 5.95
N PRO A 31 18.61 35.93 6.83
CA PRO A 31 18.04 35.37 8.05
C PRO A 31 16.94 34.33 7.75
N SER A 32 17.05 33.15 8.38
CA SER A 32 16.09 32.05 8.30
C SER A 32 14.76 32.43 8.95
N PRO A 33 13.59 32.17 8.32
CA PRO A 33 12.30 32.37 8.96
C PRO A 33 12.13 31.39 10.14
N SER A 34 11.72 31.91 11.30
CA SER A 34 11.31 31.09 12.43
C SER A 34 9.90 30.52 12.16
N PRO A 35 9.67 29.20 12.24
CA PRO A 35 8.33 28.64 12.13
C PRO A 35 7.44 29.23 13.24
N THR A 36 6.26 29.67 12.87
CA THR A 36 5.26 30.14 13.85
C THR A 36 4.64 28.89 14.49
N PRO A 37 4.66 28.73 15.82
CA PRO A 37 4.10 27.56 16.48
C PRO A 37 2.59 27.47 16.22
N VAL A 38 2.13 26.31 15.76
CA VAL A 38 0.69 26.03 15.64
C VAL A 38 0.19 25.56 17.00
N VAL A 39 -0.88 26.17 17.49
CA VAL A 39 -1.49 25.82 18.78
C VAL A 39 -2.81 25.11 18.52
N HIS A 40 -2.96 23.90 19.04
CA HIS A 40 -4.17 23.09 18.98
C HIS A 40 -4.88 23.12 20.35
N TYR A 41 -6.19 23.31 20.36
CA TYR A 41 -6.99 23.25 21.59
C TYR A 41 -7.68 21.89 21.67
N VAL A 42 -7.33 21.10 22.69
CA VAL A 42 -7.85 19.75 22.90
C VAL A 42 -9.37 19.77 23.02
N ALA A 43 -10.07 18.99 22.20
CA ALA A 43 -11.50 18.76 22.28
C ALA A 43 -11.85 17.42 22.96
N SER A 44 -13.13 17.24 23.29
CA SER A 44 -13.63 16.00 23.89
C SER A 44 -13.43 14.83 22.94
N GLY A 45 -12.60 13.86 23.34
CA GLY A 45 -12.29 12.67 22.54
C GLY A 45 -10.93 12.72 21.84
N ASP A 46 -10.22 13.84 21.90
CA ASP A 46 -8.86 13.92 21.38
C ASP A 46 -7.88 13.14 22.27
N THR A 47 -6.90 12.51 21.63
CA THR A 47 -5.80 11.82 22.30
C THR A 47 -4.49 12.37 21.76
N LEU A 48 -3.41 12.34 22.55
CA LEU A 48 -2.08 12.73 22.08
C LEU A 48 -1.68 12.03 20.78
N PHE A 49 -2.07 10.76 20.63
CA PHE A 49 -1.86 9.99 19.41
C PHE A 49 -2.72 10.51 18.25
N GLY A 50 -4.00 10.79 18.47
CA GLY A 50 -4.91 11.35 17.46
C GLY A 50 -4.45 12.72 16.96
N ILE A 51 -4.05 13.61 17.87
CA ILE A 51 -3.53 14.94 17.54
C ILE A 51 -2.20 14.83 16.81
N ALA A 52 -1.28 13.98 17.28
CA ALA A 52 0.00 13.73 16.61
C ALA A 52 -0.20 13.23 15.17
N LEU A 53 -1.19 12.35 14.96
CA LEU A 53 -1.56 11.82 13.65
C LEU A 53 -2.20 12.89 12.75
N GLU A 54 -3.06 13.74 13.30
CA GLU A 54 -3.70 14.85 12.57
C GLU A 54 -2.67 15.86 12.05
N TYR A 55 -1.65 16.17 12.86
CA TYR A 55 -0.63 17.16 12.52
C TYR A 55 0.67 16.58 11.95
N GLY A 56 0.76 15.26 11.81
CA GLY A 56 1.93 14.57 11.24
C GLY A 56 3.20 14.73 12.09
N VAL A 57 3.07 14.84 13.41
CA VAL A 57 4.18 14.91 14.37
C VAL A 57 4.26 13.61 15.17
N THR A 58 5.38 13.33 15.82
CA THR A 58 5.46 12.19 16.76
C THR A 58 4.86 12.58 18.10
N VAL A 59 4.29 11.60 18.82
CA VAL A 59 3.78 11.80 20.19
C VAL A 59 4.91 12.27 21.10
N ASP A 60 6.12 11.73 20.94
CA ASP A 60 7.32 12.14 21.69
C ASP A 60 7.68 13.62 21.45
N ALA A 61 7.66 14.08 20.20
CA ALA A 61 7.89 15.48 19.88
C ALA A 61 6.79 16.38 20.47
N LEU A 62 5.53 15.94 20.42
CA LEU A 62 4.40 16.65 20.99
C LEU A 62 4.48 16.74 22.53
N LEU A 63 4.87 15.66 23.20
CA LEU A 63 5.11 15.60 24.64
C LEU A 63 6.25 16.53 25.04
N HIS A 64 7.39 16.44 24.34
CA HIS A 64 8.56 17.27 24.61
C HIS A 64 8.31 18.76 24.36
N ALA A 65 7.57 19.09 23.30
CA ALA A 65 7.21 20.48 22.98
C ALA A 65 6.26 21.12 24.01
N ASN A 66 5.49 20.30 24.72
CA ASN A 66 4.53 20.75 25.73
C ASN A 66 4.94 20.44 27.17
N GLY A 67 6.08 19.79 27.39
CA GLY A 67 6.56 19.37 28.70
C GLY A 67 5.66 18.35 29.39
N LEU A 68 4.95 17.52 28.62
CA LEU A 68 3.98 16.54 29.12
C LEU A 68 4.64 15.17 29.28
N ASP A 69 4.16 14.39 30.24
CA ASP A 69 4.54 12.98 30.41
C ASP A 69 3.62 12.04 29.61
N VAL A 70 4.15 10.88 29.19
CA VAL A 70 3.41 9.89 28.37
C VAL A 70 2.15 9.32 29.05
N ASN A 71 2.05 9.45 30.38
CA ASN A 71 0.93 8.96 31.18
C ASN A 71 -0.04 10.07 31.62
N GLU A 72 0.17 11.31 31.19
CA GLU A 72 -0.65 12.45 31.56
C GLU A 72 -1.90 12.53 30.68
N TYR A 73 -3.06 12.70 31.29
CA TYR A 73 -4.34 12.82 30.57
C TYR A 73 -4.48 14.24 30.02
N LEU A 74 -4.95 14.37 28.78
CA LEU A 74 -5.24 15.68 28.18
C LEU A 74 -6.54 16.25 28.73
N ASP A 75 -6.50 17.49 29.21
CA ASP A 75 -7.69 18.22 29.63
C ASP A 75 -8.38 18.90 28.44
N ILE A 76 -9.71 18.80 28.39
CA ILE A 76 -10.50 19.45 27.34
C ILE A 76 -10.32 20.97 27.46
N GLY A 77 -9.91 21.62 26.37
CA GLY A 77 -9.58 23.04 26.29
C GLY A 77 -8.09 23.35 26.49
N GLN A 78 -7.26 22.34 26.75
CA GLN A 78 -5.82 22.51 26.88
C GLN A 78 -5.20 22.94 25.55
N ALA A 79 -4.33 23.95 25.58
CA ALA A 79 -3.56 24.39 24.42
C ALA A 79 -2.29 23.55 24.30
N LEU A 80 -2.14 22.84 23.18
CA LEU A 80 -0.94 22.10 22.80
C LEU A 80 -0.21 22.83 21.68
N ILE A 81 1.06 23.11 21.92
CA ILE A 81 2.01 23.59 20.93
C ILE A 81 2.40 22.41 20.05
N ILE A 82 2.01 22.46 18.79
CA ILE A 82 2.36 21.46 17.79
C ILE A 82 3.73 21.84 17.21
N PRO A 83 4.79 21.04 17.45
CA PRO A 83 6.09 21.28 16.87
C PRO A 83 6.04 20.89 15.38
N LEU A 84 5.64 21.81 14.52
CA LEU A 84 5.78 21.66 13.07
C LEU A 84 7.26 21.80 12.69
N GLN A 85 8.06 20.82 13.08
CA GLN A 85 9.35 20.57 12.45
C GLN A 85 9.09 19.56 11.35
N ALA A 86 9.18 20.04 10.11
CA ALA A 86 9.48 19.18 8.98
C ALA A 86 10.64 18.30 9.42
N ALA A 87 10.43 16.97 9.43
CA ALA A 87 11.50 16.02 9.65
C ALA A 87 12.45 16.04 8.44
N GLU A 88 13.18 17.13 8.29
CA GLU A 88 14.54 17.11 7.79
C GLU A 88 15.39 16.50 8.91
N ALA A 89 15.78 15.24 8.75
CA ALA A 89 17.08 14.85 9.28
C ALA A 89 18.14 15.59 8.44
N GLU A 90 18.35 16.86 8.80
CA GLU A 90 19.34 17.84 8.34
C GLU A 90 19.47 18.11 6.81
N LEU A 91 18.70 19.10 6.35
CA LEU A 91 18.99 20.23 5.43
C LEU A 91 20.39 20.35 4.73
N PRO A 92 20.48 20.88 3.48
CA PRO A 92 19.97 22.21 3.13
C PRO A 92 19.08 22.37 1.87
N LEU A 93 17.93 23.04 2.09
CA LEU A 93 17.23 24.04 1.25
C LEU A 93 18.23 25.04 0.61
N ALA A 94 18.03 25.70 -0.52
CA ALA A 94 16.89 25.94 -1.38
C ALA A 94 17.41 26.53 -2.71
N GLY A 95 16.58 26.48 -3.76
CA GLY A 95 16.57 27.55 -4.75
C GLY A 95 16.62 27.10 -6.20
N GLU A 96 15.51 26.57 -6.71
CA GLU A 96 14.99 26.82 -8.06
C GLU A 96 13.48 26.51 -8.04
N PRO A 97 12.65 27.18 -8.86
CA PRO A 97 11.20 27.32 -8.62
C PRO A 97 10.41 26.01 -8.72
N LEU A 98 9.37 25.93 -7.88
CA LEU A 98 8.33 24.90 -7.82
C LEU A 98 7.48 24.81 -9.11
N SER A 99 8.09 24.40 -10.22
CA SER A 99 7.35 24.10 -11.45
C SER A 99 7.48 22.65 -11.90
N ASN A 100 8.10 21.76 -11.11
CA ASN A 100 8.21 20.33 -11.47
C ASN A 100 8.50 19.40 -10.28
N LEU A 101 7.99 19.69 -9.07
CA LEU A 101 8.04 18.68 -8.00
C LEU A 101 7.00 17.59 -8.29
N ILE A 102 7.47 16.57 -8.99
CA ILE A 102 7.01 15.20 -8.85
C ILE A 102 7.16 14.89 -7.36
N LEU A 103 6.06 14.97 -6.61
CA LEU A 103 5.99 14.37 -5.29
C LEU A 103 6.46 12.91 -5.46
N PRO A 104 7.42 12.40 -4.65
CA PRO A 104 7.65 10.97 -4.65
C PRO A 104 6.29 10.35 -4.34
N THR A 105 5.74 9.65 -5.33
CA THR A 105 4.65 8.70 -5.08
C THR A 105 5.15 7.84 -3.92
N PRO A 106 4.36 7.61 -2.85
CA PRO A 106 4.77 6.67 -1.79
C PRO A 106 5.37 5.46 -2.48
N THR A 107 6.67 5.21 -2.24
CA THR A 107 7.41 4.20 -2.98
C THR A 107 6.56 2.94 -2.93
N PRO A 108 6.08 2.42 -4.06
CA PRO A 108 5.24 1.23 -4.05
C PRO A 108 5.98 0.19 -3.24
N GLN A 109 5.40 -0.19 -2.10
CA GLN A 109 5.93 -1.31 -1.34
C GLN A 109 6.07 -2.44 -2.36
N PRO A 110 7.25 -3.07 -2.52
CA PRO A 110 7.51 -3.94 -3.66
C PRO A 110 6.79 -5.26 -3.39
N LEU A 111 5.47 -5.26 -3.44
CA LEU A 111 4.62 -6.42 -3.49
C LEU A 111 4.29 -6.65 -4.97
N GLU A 112 4.22 -7.92 -5.35
CA GLU A 112 4.04 -8.31 -6.73
C GLU A 112 2.58 -8.65 -7.00
N LEU A 113 1.98 -8.07 -8.04
CA LEU A 113 0.66 -8.48 -8.51
C LEU A 113 0.81 -9.70 -9.41
N VAL A 114 0.17 -10.81 -9.04
CA VAL A 114 0.29 -12.10 -9.73
C VAL A 114 -1.08 -12.68 -10.09
N GLY A 115 -1.11 -13.47 -11.16
CA GLY A 115 -2.29 -14.26 -11.53
C GLY A 115 -3.54 -13.44 -11.88
N VAL A 116 -3.37 -12.19 -12.33
CA VAL A 116 -4.48 -11.29 -12.64
C VAL A 116 -5.30 -11.83 -13.82
N SER A 117 -6.60 -11.98 -13.62
CA SER A 117 -7.56 -12.43 -14.64
C SER A 117 -8.77 -11.51 -14.67
N LEU A 118 -9.29 -11.25 -15.86
CA LEU A 118 -10.52 -10.48 -16.08
C LEU A 118 -11.54 -11.35 -16.79
N ARG A 119 -12.72 -11.53 -16.18
CA ARG A 119 -13.76 -12.42 -16.72
C ARG A 119 -15.15 -11.79 -16.68
N ARG A 120 -15.97 -12.13 -17.67
CA ARG A 120 -17.39 -11.75 -17.67
C ARG A 120 -18.17 -12.60 -16.68
N THR A 121 -19.03 -11.95 -15.92
CA THR A 121 -19.97 -12.63 -15.01
C THR A 121 -21.25 -13.01 -15.75
N ALA A 122 -22.04 -13.93 -15.18
CA ALA A 122 -23.31 -14.37 -15.77
C ALA A 122 -24.34 -13.24 -15.93
N VAL A 123 -24.24 -12.17 -15.13
CA VAL A 123 -25.14 -11.01 -15.16
C VAL A 123 -24.62 -9.86 -16.04
N GLY A 124 -23.55 -10.08 -16.82
CA GLY A 124 -23.02 -9.09 -17.76
C GLY A 124 -21.93 -8.16 -17.21
N GLY A 125 -21.58 -8.29 -15.92
CA GLY A 125 -20.49 -7.54 -15.31
C GLY A 125 -19.09 -8.08 -15.65
N LEU A 126 -18.06 -7.41 -15.15
CA LEU A 126 -16.67 -7.89 -15.18
C LEU A 126 -16.16 -8.15 -13.77
N LEU A 127 -15.54 -9.30 -13.58
CA LEU A 127 -14.86 -9.70 -12.36
C LEU A 127 -13.36 -9.76 -12.64
N CYS A 128 -12.62 -8.90 -11.96
CA CYS A 128 -11.16 -8.95 -11.90
C CYS A 128 -10.74 -9.75 -10.67
N LEU A 129 -9.96 -10.79 -10.88
CA LEU A 129 -9.36 -11.60 -9.82
C LEU A 129 -7.84 -11.49 -9.92
N GLY A 130 -7.15 -11.65 -8.81
CA GLY A 130 -5.69 -11.75 -8.80
C GLY A 130 -5.21 -12.00 -7.39
N ALA A 131 -3.89 -11.95 -7.20
CA ALA A 131 -3.31 -12.01 -5.87
C ALA A 131 -2.16 -11.01 -5.73
N VAL A 132 -1.96 -10.52 -4.51
CA VAL A 132 -0.79 -9.75 -4.10
C VAL A 132 0.18 -10.71 -3.43
N ARG A 133 1.38 -10.87 -3.99
CA ARG A 133 2.46 -11.65 -3.41
C ARG A 133 3.35 -10.76 -2.57
N ASN A 134 3.57 -11.17 -1.33
CA ASN A 134 4.55 -10.52 -0.47
C ASN A 134 5.96 -10.97 -0.84
N VAL A 135 6.72 -10.13 -1.55
CA VAL A 135 8.14 -10.39 -1.86
C VAL A 135 9.10 -9.61 -0.96
N ILE A 136 8.57 -8.98 0.11
CA ILE A 136 9.38 -8.34 1.14
C ILE A 136 9.63 -9.29 2.31
N GLY A 137 10.73 -9.09 3.02
CA GLY A 137 11.17 -9.96 4.13
C GLY A 137 10.39 -9.79 5.44
N VAL A 138 9.30 -9.03 5.46
CA VAL A 138 8.48 -8.76 6.64
C VAL A 138 6.98 -8.95 6.33
N PRO A 139 6.15 -9.32 7.31
CA PRO A 139 4.72 -9.47 7.10
C PRO A 139 4.04 -8.13 6.77
N VAL A 140 2.92 -8.21 6.04
CA VAL A 140 2.12 -7.05 5.65
C VAL A 140 0.63 -7.23 5.95
N THR A 141 -0.05 -6.13 6.28
CA THR A 141 -1.49 -6.04 6.48
C THR A 141 -2.11 -4.93 5.63
N ASN A 142 -3.43 -4.79 5.70
CA ASN A 142 -4.20 -3.69 5.14
C ASN A 142 -3.96 -3.49 3.63
N LEU A 143 -3.94 -4.61 2.93
CA LEU A 143 -3.67 -4.70 1.50
C LEU A 143 -4.87 -4.19 0.70
N GLN A 144 -4.73 -3.04 0.06
CA GLN A 144 -5.74 -2.47 -0.82
C GLN A 144 -5.25 -2.40 -2.25
N VAL A 145 -6.06 -2.91 -3.17
CA VAL A 145 -5.80 -2.88 -4.61
C VAL A 145 -6.79 -1.97 -5.32
N GLN A 146 -6.36 -1.40 -6.44
CA GLN A 146 -7.19 -0.71 -7.40
C GLN A 146 -7.13 -1.44 -8.73
N ALA A 147 -8.29 -1.78 -9.27
CA ALA A 147 -8.43 -2.22 -10.64
C ALA A 147 -8.99 -1.07 -11.49
N VAL A 148 -8.40 -0.85 -12.65
CA VAL A 148 -8.80 0.16 -13.63
C VAL A 148 -9.07 -0.53 -14.96
N LEU A 149 -10.33 -0.56 -15.39
CA LEU A 149 -10.69 -1.01 -16.73
C LEU A 149 -10.15 -0.02 -17.76
N VAL A 150 -9.58 -0.54 -18.85
CA VAL A 150 -9.02 0.27 -19.93
C VAL A 150 -9.60 -0.09 -21.29
N ASP A 151 -9.62 0.90 -22.19
CA ASP A 151 -9.94 0.69 -23.61
C ASP A 151 -8.76 0.10 -24.39
N ALA A 152 -8.95 -0.15 -25.68
CA ALA A 152 -7.91 -0.71 -26.56
C ALA A 152 -6.70 0.22 -26.77
N ALA A 153 -6.84 1.52 -26.47
CA ALA A 153 -5.75 2.48 -26.49
C ALA A 153 -5.05 2.60 -25.11
N GLY A 154 -5.54 1.89 -24.09
CA GLY A 154 -5.03 1.92 -22.73
C GLY A 154 -5.59 3.06 -21.85
N ASN A 155 -6.61 3.79 -22.31
CA ASN A 155 -7.21 4.86 -21.53
C ASN A 155 -8.07 4.29 -20.39
N PRO A 156 -8.02 4.89 -19.19
CA PRO A 156 -8.86 4.46 -18.07
C PRO A 156 -10.33 4.78 -18.33
N LEU A 157 -11.20 3.78 -18.14
CA LEU A 157 -12.65 3.88 -18.36
C LEU A 157 -13.45 3.85 -17.05
N ALA A 158 -13.07 2.96 -16.14
CA ALA A 158 -13.70 2.80 -14.83
C ALA A 158 -12.67 2.26 -13.84
N GLN A 159 -12.79 2.64 -12.58
CA GLN A 159 -11.89 2.18 -11.52
C GLN A 159 -12.68 1.77 -10.29
N GLN A 160 -12.16 0.78 -9.59
CA GLN A 160 -12.75 0.29 -8.35
C GLN A 160 -11.65 -0.26 -7.45
N THR A 161 -11.85 -0.16 -6.14
CA THR A 161 -10.91 -0.65 -5.14
C THR A 161 -11.49 -1.85 -4.39
N ALA A 162 -10.62 -2.70 -3.89
CA ALA A 162 -10.97 -3.80 -3.02
C ALA A 162 -9.83 -4.09 -2.03
N LEU A 163 -10.17 -4.73 -0.92
CA LEU A 163 -9.19 -5.32 -0.02
C LEU A 163 -8.78 -6.69 -0.55
N ALA A 164 -7.50 -7.04 -0.36
CA ALA A 164 -7.09 -8.43 -0.49
C ALA A 164 -7.63 -9.23 0.70
N ALA A 165 -8.10 -10.44 0.44
CA ALA A 165 -8.76 -11.30 1.42
C ALA A 165 -7.74 -12.03 2.30
N VAL A 166 -6.82 -11.29 2.92
CA VAL A 166 -5.88 -11.74 3.95
C VAL A 166 -5.54 -10.55 4.83
N ASP A 167 -5.81 -10.67 6.14
CA ASP A 167 -5.45 -9.62 7.11
C ASP A 167 -3.96 -9.62 7.45
N TYR A 168 -3.33 -10.80 7.41
CA TYR A 168 -1.93 -11.02 7.75
C TYR A 168 -1.21 -11.83 6.68
N LEU A 169 -0.35 -11.19 5.90
CA LEU A 169 0.36 -11.81 4.79
C LEU A 169 1.87 -11.92 5.07
N GLN A 170 2.35 -13.13 5.32
CA GLN A 170 3.77 -13.39 5.56
C GLN A 170 4.61 -13.26 4.28
N PRO A 171 5.95 -13.13 4.40
CA PRO A 171 6.85 -13.21 3.25
C PRO A 171 6.56 -14.45 2.40
N GLU A 172 6.66 -14.26 1.08
CA GLU A 172 6.41 -15.25 0.02
C GLU A 172 4.95 -15.73 -0.16
N GLN A 173 4.03 -15.35 0.74
CA GLN A 173 2.62 -15.70 0.63
C GLN A 173 1.86 -14.82 -0.37
N ARG A 174 0.68 -15.29 -0.78
CA ARG A 174 -0.19 -14.63 -1.77
C ARG A 174 -1.58 -14.35 -1.23
N ALA A 175 -1.97 -13.08 -1.13
CA ALA A 175 -3.32 -12.67 -0.75
C ALA A 175 -4.21 -12.49 -2.00
N PRO A 176 -5.28 -13.28 -2.19
CA PRO A 176 -6.18 -13.09 -3.33
C PRO A 176 -7.03 -11.83 -3.16
N PHE A 177 -7.50 -11.26 -4.27
CA PHE A 177 -8.47 -10.17 -4.29
C PHE A 177 -9.51 -10.38 -5.40
N ALA A 178 -10.67 -9.75 -5.23
CA ALA A 178 -11.72 -9.67 -6.24
C ALA A 178 -12.22 -8.23 -6.37
N VAL A 179 -12.27 -7.71 -7.60
CA VAL A 179 -12.90 -6.42 -7.92
C VAL A 179 -14.00 -6.67 -8.94
N THR A 180 -15.24 -6.28 -8.60
CA THR A 180 -16.41 -6.53 -9.44
C THR A 180 -16.99 -5.24 -10.00
N PHE A 181 -16.94 -5.09 -11.31
CA PHE A 181 -17.60 -4.03 -12.07
C PHE A 181 -18.98 -4.51 -12.52
N LEU A 182 -20.03 -4.04 -11.86
CA LEU A 182 -21.40 -4.48 -12.15
C LEU A 182 -21.92 -4.00 -13.51
N ASP A 183 -21.60 -2.76 -13.88
CA ASP A 183 -21.98 -2.14 -15.15
C ASP A 183 -20.73 -1.61 -15.88
N PRO A 184 -19.92 -2.51 -16.47
CA PRO A 184 -18.65 -2.13 -17.08
C PRO A 184 -18.88 -1.41 -18.42
N PRO A 185 -18.11 -0.34 -18.72
CA PRO A 185 -18.18 0.32 -20.02
C PRO A 185 -17.94 -0.65 -21.18
N ALA A 186 -18.76 -0.59 -22.22
CA ALA A 186 -18.68 -1.51 -23.36
C ALA A 186 -17.32 -1.49 -24.09
N GLN A 187 -16.56 -0.41 -23.95
CA GLN A 187 -15.24 -0.22 -24.53
C GLN A 187 -14.11 -0.88 -23.71
N ALA A 188 -14.41 -1.42 -22.53
CA ALA A 188 -13.41 -2.08 -21.68
C ALA A 188 -12.95 -3.40 -22.31
N VAL A 189 -11.66 -3.48 -22.60
CA VAL A 189 -11.03 -4.68 -23.19
C VAL A 189 -9.99 -5.32 -22.27
N ASP A 190 -9.47 -4.57 -21.31
CA ASP A 190 -8.44 -5.04 -20.38
C ASP A 190 -8.56 -4.36 -19.00
N VAL A 191 -7.76 -4.81 -18.04
CA VAL A 191 -7.70 -4.26 -16.69
C VAL A 191 -6.24 -4.03 -16.26
N ARG A 192 -5.99 -2.87 -15.66
CA ARG A 192 -4.73 -2.57 -14.98
C ARG A 192 -4.96 -2.64 -13.48
N VAL A 193 -4.11 -3.35 -12.76
CA VAL A 193 -4.19 -3.44 -11.30
C VAL A 193 -2.97 -2.75 -10.70
N ALA A 194 -3.19 -2.00 -9.63
CA ALA A 194 -2.15 -1.39 -8.82
C ALA A 194 -2.43 -1.65 -7.34
N LEU A 195 -1.36 -1.83 -6.56
CA LEU A 195 -1.45 -1.79 -5.10
C LEU A 195 -1.54 -0.32 -4.67
N LEU A 196 -2.57 0.02 -3.90
CA LEU A 196 -2.73 1.36 -3.32
C LEU A 196 -2.13 1.47 -1.93
N ARG A 197 -2.32 0.41 -1.12
CA ARG A 197 -1.90 0.39 0.28
C ARG A 197 -1.41 -0.99 0.66
N ALA A 198 -0.36 -1.00 1.47
CA ALA A 198 0.10 -2.11 2.27
C ALA A 198 0.81 -1.52 3.49
N GLU A 199 0.74 -2.20 4.62
CA GLU A 199 1.39 -1.74 5.85
C GLU A 199 2.29 -2.86 6.36
N THR A 200 3.57 -2.58 6.60
CA THR A 200 4.45 -3.54 7.26
C THR A 200 4.07 -3.63 8.73
N ILE A 201 3.79 -4.83 9.22
CA ILE A 201 3.49 -4.97 10.65
C ILE A 201 4.80 -5.07 11.44
N SER A 202 4.85 -4.38 12.58
CA SER A 202 5.88 -4.59 13.59
C SER A 202 5.49 -5.79 14.47
N ALA A 203 6.43 -6.73 14.66
CA ALA A 203 6.23 -7.98 15.40
C ALA A 203 5.83 -7.83 16.89
N ILE A 204 5.82 -6.60 17.41
CA ILE A 204 5.59 -6.27 18.82
C ILE A 204 4.10 -5.94 19.08
N THR A 205 3.31 -5.70 18.03
CA THR A 205 1.96 -5.12 18.12
C THR A 205 0.86 -5.94 17.45
N GLU A 206 1.12 -7.22 17.11
CA GLU A 206 0.17 -7.99 16.33
C GLU A 206 -0.45 -9.16 17.10
N ASP A 207 -1.79 -9.10 17.20
CA ASP A 207 -2.61 -10.17 17.73
C ASP A 207 -2.77 -11.32 16.72
N PHE A 208 -2.42 -11.12 15.45
CA PHE A 208 -2.52 -12.17 14.43
C PHE A 208 -1.43 -13.24 14.60
N VAL A 209 -1.86 -14.50 14.55
CA VAL A 209 -1.02 -15.68 14.69
C VAL A 209 -1.22 -16.56 13.46
N PRO A 210 -0.17 -16.81 12.66
CA PRO A 210 -0.28 -17.70 11.51
C PRO A 210 -0.59 -19.13 11.97
N LEU A 211 -1.51 -19.79 11.25
CA LEU A 211 -1.84 -21.19 11.47
C LEU A 211 -1.21 -22.05 10.39
N THR A 212 -0.74 -23.24 10.79
CA THR A 212 -0.24 -24.22 9.80
C THR A 212 -1.44 -24.95 9.21
N VAL A 213 -1.52 -24.99 7.88
CA VAL A 213 -2.53 -25.78 7.17
C VAL A 213 -1.93 -27.16 6.85
N ALA A 214 -2.61 -28.22 7.26
CA ALA A 214 -2.19 -29.61 7.08
C ALA A 214 -3.32 -30.45 6.47
N ASP A 215 -2.96 -31.65 6.00
CA ASP A 215 -3.92 -32.67 5.54
C ASP A 215 -4.89 -32.17 4.46
N LEU A 216 -4.38 -31.31 3.56
CA LEU A 216 -5.16 -30.70 2.48
C LEU A 216 -5.54 -31.75 1.44
N ASP A 217 -6.83 -31.81 1.14
CA ASP A 217 -7.40 -32.57 0.03
C ASP A 217 -8.40 -31.71 -0.73
N ALA A 218 -8.51 -31.94 -2.02
CA ALA A 218 -9.38 -31.15 -2.87
C ALA A 218 -9.90 -31.92 -4.08
N GLY A 219 -11.10 -31.57 -4.51
CA GLY A 219 -11.68 -32.16 -5.70
C GLY A 219 -12.97 -31.50 -6.14
N MET A 220 -13.41 -31.87 -7.34
CA MET A 220 -14.70 -31.44 -7.86
C MET A 220 -15.85 -32.01 -7.01
N SER A 221 -16.80 -31.15 -6.67
CA SER A 221 -18.02 -31.47 -5.93
C SER A 221 -19.21 -30.84 -6.65
N GLY A 222 -19.68 -31.48 -7.72
CA GLY A 222 -20.68 -30.92 -8.62
C GLY A 222 -20.11 -29.74 -9.44
N PRO A 223 -20.77 -28.57 -9.49
CA PRO A 223 -20.25 -27.39 -10.17
C PRO A 223 -19.21 -26.62 -9.35
N GLN A 224 -18.94 -27.04 -8.11
CA GLN A 224 -18.05 -26.37 -7.17
C GLN A 224 -16.78 -27.18 -6.93
N TYR A 225 -15.77 -26.53 -6.38
CA TYR A 225 -14.54 -27.15 -5.93
C TYR A 225 -14.57 -27.26 -4.40
N ARG A 226 -14.43 -28.47 -3.87
CA ARG A 226 -14.35 -28.70 -2.43
C ARG A 226 -12.88 -28.76 -2.03
N VAL A 227 -12.52 -28.05 -0.96
CA VAL A 227 -11.23 -28.15 -0.30
C VAL A 227 -11.44 -28.47 1.17
N THR A 228 -10.77 -29.49 1.66
CA THR A 228 -10.78 -29.91 3.08
C THR A 228 -9.38 -29.92 3.62
N GLY A 229 -9.23 -29.71 4.93
CA GLY A 229 -7.94 -29.79 5.59
C GLY A 229 -8.06 -29.60 7.10
N SER A 230 -6.92 -29.47 7.76
CA SER A 230 -6.82 -29.18 9.19
C SER A 230 -5.94 -27.97 9.44
N LEU A 231 -6.39 -27.05 10.29
CA LEU A 231 -5.59 -25.98 10.85
C LEU A 231 -4.89 -26.51 12.11
N VAL A 232 -3.61 -26.19 12.27
CA VAL A 232 -2.80 -26.55 13.44
C VAL A 232 -2.26 -25.27 14.07
N ASN A 233 -2.56 -25.07 15.35
CA ASN A 233 -1.94 -24.00 16.12
C ASN A 233 -0.53 -24.42 16.53
N ALA A 234 0.47 -24.02 15.75
CA ALA A 234 1.88 -24.27 16.07
C ALA A 234 2.47 -23.20 17.02
N SER A 235 1.67 -22.25 17.48
CA SER A 235 2.13 -21.18 18.38
C SER A 235 2.20 -21.64 19.83
N GLY A 236 2.85 -20.85 20.67
CA GLY A 236 3.01 -21.13 22.10
C GLY A 236 1.80 -20.79 22.98
N GLY A 237 0.73 -20.22 22.42
CA GLY A 237 -0.45 -19.77 23.18
C GLY A 237 -1.78 -20.11 22.50
N PRO A 238 -2.90 -20.07 23.25
CA PRO A 238 -4.22 -20.27 22.68
C PRO A 238 -4.58 -19.14 21.71
N VAL A 239 -5.33 -19.49 20.67
CA VAL A 239 -5.81 -18.54 19.65
C VAL A 239 -7.31 -18.68 19.44
N THR A 240 -7.96 -17.65 18.92
CA THR A 240 -9.38 -17.58 18.59
C THR A 240 -9.58 -17.00 17.18
N LEU A 241 -10.81 -16.93 16.67
CA LEU A 241 -11.12 -16.36 15.36
C LEU A 241 -10.27 -16.94 14.22
N ALA A 242 -10.17 -18.27 14.16
CA ALA A 242 -9.41 -18.94 13.13
C ALA A 242 -10.05 -18.72 11.75
N THR A 243 -9.35 -18.06 10.85
CA THR A 243 -9.77 -17.76 9.48
C THR A 243 -8.90 -18.52 8.50
N VAL A 244 -9.52 -19.06 7.46
CA VAL A 244 -8.86 -19.75 6.36
C VAL A 244 -9.31 -19.15 5.02
N VAL A 245 -8.34 -18.97 4.13
CA VAL A 245 -8.54 -18.48 2.77
C VAL A 245 -7.99 -19.52 1.82
N ILE A 246 -8.84 -19.96 0.91
CA ILE A 246 -8.48 -20.89 -0.16
C ILE A 246 -8.50 -20.14 -1.48
N THR A 247 -7.41 -20.20 -2.23
CA THR A 247 -7.28 -19.61 -3.57
C THR A 247 -7.11 -20.71 -4.61
N LEU A 248 -7.81 -20.60 -5.73
CA LEU A 248 -7.80 -21.56 -6.83
C LEU A 248 -7.09 -20.96 -8.05
N PHE A 249 -6.25 -21.76 -8.69
CA PHE A 249 -5.45 -21.34 -9.85
C PHE A 249 -5.66 -22.27 -11.04
N ASP A 250 -5.56 -21.70 -12.25
CA ASP A 250 -5.45 -22.50 -13.47
C ASP A 250 -4.01 -22.99 -13.71
N ALA A 251 -3.81 -23.75 -14.78
CA ALA A 251 -2.48 -24.29 -15.14
C ALA A 251 -1.45 -23.20 -15.51
N LYS A 252 -1.89 -21.96 -15.75
CA LYS A 252 -1.02 -20.81 -16.05
C LYS A 252 -0.77 -19.95 -14.80
N GLY A 253 -1.33 -20.31 -13.66
CA GLY A 253 -1.22 -19.55 -12.41
C GLY A 253 -2.17 -18.35 -12.32
N LEU A 254 -3.19 -18.25 -13.18
CA LEU A 254 -4.23 -17.24 -13.05
C LEU A 254 -5.21 -17.61 -11.94
N VAL A 255 -5.64 -16.61 -11.16
CA VAL A 255 -6.64 -16.81 -10.11
C VAL A 255 -8.00 -17.07 -10.75
N LEU A 256 -8.60 -18.22 -10.42
CA LEU A 256 -9.93 -18.63 -10.85
C LEU A 256 -11.01 -18.27 -9.84
N GLY A 257 -10.65 -18.12 -8.57
CA GLY A 257 -11.57 -17.78 -7.49
C GLY A 257 -10.90 -18.00 -6.14
N TYR A 258 -11.49 -17.42 -5.11
CA TYR A 258 -11.08 -17.69 -3.74
C TYR A 258 -12.30 -17.71 -2.82
N ARG A 259 -12.12 -18.25 -1.63
CA ARG A 259 -13.10 -18.16 -0.55
C ARG A 259 -12.38 -17.99 0.76
N GLU A 260 -12.88 -17.07 1.55
CA GLU A 260 -12.51 -16.85 2.94
C GLU A 260 -13.61 -17.40 3.85
N ALA A 261 -13.23 -18.03 4.96
CA ALA A 261 -14.16 -18.47 5.99
C ALA A 261 -13.50 -18.45 7.37
N MET A 262 -14.23 -17.91 8.35
CA MET A 262 -13.94 -18.10 9.76
C MET A 262 -14.50 -19.46 10.22
N LEU A 263 -13.75 -20.21 11.01
CA LEU A 263 -14.19 -21.45 11.63
C LEU A 263 -15.00 -21.12 12.89
N GLU A 264 -16.30 -20.87 12.72
CA GLU A 264 -17.20 -20.50 13.82
C GLU A 264 -17.31 -21.58 14.90
N ASP A 265 -17.16 -22.86 14.53
CA ASP A 265 -17.17 -24.00 15.46
C ASP A 265 -15.92 -24.07 16.36
N VAL A 266 -14.90 -23.24 16.08
CA VAL A 266 -13.62 -23.20 16.81
C VAL A 266 -13.53 -21.89 17.58
N THR A 267 -14.06 -21.90 18.81
CA THR A 267 -14.00 -20.74 19.71
C THR A 267 -12.59 -20.46 20.23
N THR A 268 -11.83 -21.52 20.52
CA THR A 268 -10.43 -21.45 20.94
C THR A 268 -9.68 -22.66 20.42
N LEU A 269 -8.46 -22.46 19.95
CA LEU A 269 -7.55 -23.49 19.48
C LEU A 269 -6.27 -23.45 20.32
N ASP A 270 -6.11 -24.42 21.21
CA ASP A 270 -4.94 -24.53 22.09
C ASP A 270 -3.65 -24.82 21.30
N PRO A 271 -2.47 -24.53 21.88
CA PRO A 271 -1.18 -24.92 21.31
C PRO A 271 -1.11 -26.40 20.96
N GLY A 272 -0.73 -26.72 19.72
CA GLY A 272 -0.65 -28.07 19.18
C GLY A 272 -1.99 -28.70 18.80
N ALA A 273 -3.12 -28.08 19.14
CA ALA A 273 -4.43 -28.56 18.77
C ALA A 273 -4.70 -28.39 17.27
N ARG A 274 -5.68 -29.15 16.78
CA ARG A 274 -6.08 -29.19 15.38
C ARG A 274 -7.57 -28.91 15.21
N ALA A 275 -7.93 -28.20 14.16
CA ALA A 275 -9.31 -27.97 13.75
C ALA A 275 -9.51 -28.29 12.27
N ALA A 276 -10.46 -29.16 11.96
CA ALA A 276 -10.78 -29.50 10.58
C ALA A 276 -11.64 -28.41 9.93
N PHE A 277 -11.48 -28.21 8.61
CA PHE A 277 -12.35 -27.37 7.82
C PHE A 277 -12.76 -28.06 6.51
N SER A 278 -13.91 -27.66 5.97
CA SER A 278 -14.41 -28.06 4.66
C SER A 278 -15.06 -26.86 3.98
N MET A 279 -14.55 -26.48 2.82
CA MET A 279 -15.01 -25.31 2.08
C MET A 279 -15.44 -25.71 0.67
N LEU A 280 -16.54 -25.11 0.21
CA LEU A 280 -16.99 -25.19 -1.18
C LEU A 280 -16.74 -23.84 -1.86
N LEU A 281 -16.06 -23.88 -2.99
CA LEU A 281 -15.67 -22.71 -3.76
C LEU A 281 -16.33 -22.76 -5.14
N THR A 282 -16.83 -21.61 -5.56
CA THR A 282 -17.15 -21.37 -6.97
C THR A 282 -15.90 -20.80 -7.64
N PHE A 283 -15.59 -21.28 -8.84
CA PHE A 283 -14.46 -20.80 -9.61
C PHE A 283 -14.92 -20.39 -11.01
N GLN A 284 -14.14 -19.53 -11.65
CA GLN A 284 -14.40 -19.07 -12.99
C GLN A 284 -13.77 -20.03 -14.01
N GLY A 285 -14.50 -20.33 -15.09
CA GLY A 285 -13.98 -21.09 -16.23
C GLY A 285 -14.59 -22.47 -16.39
N GLU A 286 -14.25 -23.11 -17.51
CA GLU A 286 -14.83 -24.40 -17.91
C GLU A 286 -13.98 -25.59 -17.44
N THR A 287 -12.69 -25.37 -17.20
CA THR A 287 -11.77 -26.40 -16.71
C THR A 287 -11.65 -26.35 -15.19
N PRO A 288 -11.57 -27.51 -14.52
CA PRO A 288 -11.27 -27.56 -13.09
C PRO A 288 -9.97 -26.82 -12.73
N PRO A 289 -9.85 -26.30 -11.50
CA PRO A 289 -8.60 -25.75 -10.98
C PRO A 289 -7.45 -26.74 -11.13
N ALA A 290 -6.29 -26.25 -11.56
CA ALA A 290 -5.07 -27.06 -11.67
C ALA A 290 -4.26 -27.06 -10.37
N ALA A 291 -4.40 -26.00 -9.56
CA ALA A 291 -3.73 -25.86 -8.28
C ALA A 291 -4.61 -25.08 -7.29
N TYR A 292 -4.29 -25.22 -6.02
CA TYR A 292 -4.92 -24.48 -4.93
C TYR A 292 -3.88 -24.12 -3.86
N GLU A 293 -4.12 -23.04 -3.15
CA GLU A 293 -3.32 -22.58 -2.02
C GLU A 293 -4.24 -22.28 -0.84
N ALA A 294 -3.76 -22.56 0.37
CA ALA A 294 -4.48 -22.30 1.61
C ALA A 294 -3.61 -21.46 2.55
N LEU A 295 -4.16 -20.33 2.99
CA LEU A 295 -3.58 -19.50 4.03
C LEU A 295 -4.52 -19.49 5.22
N ALA A 296 -3.96 -19.46 6.43
CA ALA A 296 -4.76 -19.40 7.64
C ALA A 296 -4.07 -18.61 8.73
N TRP A 297 -4.87 -17.87 9.50
CA TRP A 297 -4.43 -17.11 10.66
C TRP A 297 -5.52 -17.12 11.72
N ALA A 298 -5.16 -16.70 12.92
CA ALA A 298 -6.05 -16.56 14.06
C ALA A 298 -5.63 -15.35 14.89
N THR A 299 -6.40 -15.01 15.91
CA THR A 299 -6.10 -13.93 16.87
C THR A 299 -5.65 -14.54 18.20
N ARG A 300 -4.60 -13.99 18.80
CA ARG A 300 -4.10 -14.41 20.13
C ARG A 300 -5.14 -14.10 21.19
N VAL A 301 -5.35 -15.02 22.12
CA VAL A 301 -6.16 -14.78 23.32
C VAL A 301 -5.29 -14.11 24.38
N HIS A 302 -5.75 -12.96 24.90
CA HIS A 302 -5.11 -12.23 26.01
C HIS A 302 -5.70 -12.62 27.36
#